data_AF-A0A925JBY1-F1
#
_entry.id   AF-A0A925JBY1-F1
#
_cell.length_a   1.000
_cell.length_b   1.000
_cell.length_c   1.000
_cell.angle_alpha   90.00
_cell.angle_beta   90.00
_cell.angle_gamma   90.00
#
_symmetry.space_group_name_H-M   'P 1'
#
loop_
_entity.id
_entity.type
_entity.pdbx_description
1 polymer ?
#
loop_
_entity_poly.entity_id
_entity_poly.type
_entity_poly.pdbx_seq_one_letter_code
_entity_poly.pdbx_strand_id
1 'polypeptide(L)'
;MFKNSRAIKKILLPLCALVISAFYVDAAAAQNPIKPPTAKPTTAAPPPPPPAAPPARAQAGEQEDESRQIFFDYAESRPKKSAASAKPKKSRRYVRRTPKAAVGVGAGVSKDAKPNDAKVPVRKGEELAQVGVTIWQLRPSGASDDKETRILDQEETDARVELTPVRIEAETLLKVRDKVRLSIESPRTGYLYVIDRELYADGSMSAPYLIFPTQRTRGGDNAVRAGVLIDIPAQDDSPNCFTLKPSRPDQVGEVLTVLVTTEPLDIPPLQRKYMRLDEAQVAEWERMWKTDAERFEMEGGAGQTWTQAEKAASGNESRVLDQEDPAPQTIYRVTTKPGNAVMITVPLRYAASAASSKDSGKQ
;
A
#
# COMPACT_ATOMS: atom_id res chain seq x y z
N MET A 1 44.12 43.60 16.01
CA MET A 1 44.59 44.20 14.73
C MET A 1 45.66 43.29 14.13
N PHE A 2 45.33 42.48 13.12
CA PHE A 2 46.28 42.04 12.10
C PHE A 2 45.48 41.68 10.85
N LYS A 3 45.69 42.46 9.79
CA LYS A 3 45.14 42.31 8.44
C LYS A 3 46.07 41.43 7.63
N ASN A 4 45.53 40.55 6.78
CA ASN A 4 46.12 40.00 5.53
C ASN A 4 45.04 39.07 4.93
N SER A 5 44.24 39.43 3.93
CA SER A 5 44.53 39.77 2.53
C SER A 5 45.38 38.72 1.80
N ARG A 6 44.73 37.84 1.01
CA ARG A 6 44.97 37.69 -0.44
C ARG A 6 44.05 36.63 -1.06
N ALA A 7 43.40 37.06 -2.14
CA ALA A 7 42.66 36.27 -3.11
C ALA A 7 43.61 35.44 -3.99
N ILE A 8 43.24 34.21 -4.36
CA ILE A 8 43.84 33.47 -5.48
C ILE A 8 42.77 32.65 -6.24
N LYS A 9 42.53 33.11 -7.47
CA LYS A 9 42.33 32.41 -8.75
C LYS A 9 41.16 31.42 -8.95
N LYS A 10 40.24 31.90 -9.78
CA LYS A 10 39.48 31.16 -10.80
C LYS A 10 40.36 30.13 -11.53
N ILE A 11 39.87 28.90 -11.66
CA ILE A 11 40.31 27.96 -12.69
C ILE A 11 39.08 27.63 -13.55
N LEU A 12 39.22 28.02 -14.82
CA LEU A 12 38.36 27.73 -15.95
C LEU A 12 38.90 26.44 -16.58
N LEU A 13 38.06 25.45 -16.90
CA LEU A 13 38.40 24.36 -17.81
C LEU A 13 37.21 24.09 -18.75
N PRO A 14 37.45 23.86 -20.05
CA PRO A 14 36.41 23.93 -21.08
C PRO A 14 35.91 22.55 -21.55
N LEU A 15 34.77 22.64 -22.26
CA LEU A 15 34.23 21.77 -23.31
C LEU A 15 34.95 20.45 -23.63
N CYS A 16 34.18 19.36 -23.63
CA CYS A 16 34.27 18.33 -24.66
C CYS A 16 32.87 17.96 -25.16
N ALA A 17 32.72 18.04 -26.48
CA ALA A 17 31.51 17.80 -27.24
C ALA A 17 31.44 16.35 -27.76
N LEU A 18 30.21 15.97 -28.15
CA LEU A 18 29.84 15.02 -29.21
C LEU A 18 30.33 13.55 -29.10
N VAL A 19 29.39 12.60 -29.13
CA VAL A 19 29.17 11.72 -30.31
C VAL A 19 27.70 11.26 -30.31
N ILE A 20 27.00 11.62 -31.38
CA ILE A 20 25.72 11.06 -31.82
C ILE A 20 26.06 9.88 -32.73
N SER A 21 25.49 8.70 -32.47
CA SER A 21 25.45 7.62 -33.47
C SER A 21 24.03 7.08 -33.56
N ALA A 22 23.35 7.53 -34.62
CA ALA A 22 22.15 6.91 -35.15
C ALA A 22 22.52 5.64 -35.92
N PHE A 23 21.80 4.55 -35.69
CA PHE A 23 21.75 3.42 -36.61
C PHE A 23 20.32 3.25 -37.10
N TYR A 24 20.18 3.38 -38.42
CA TYR A 24 19.00 3.09 -39.22
C TYR A 24 19.48 2.03 -40.23
N VAL A 25 18.88 0.85 -40.28
CA VAL A 25 18.90 -0.02 -41.47
C VAL A 25 17.58 -0.80 -41.56
N ASP A 26 17.15 -0.90 -42.81
CA ASP A 26 15.91 -1.33 -43.43
C ASP A 26 15.39 -2.76 -43.18
N ALA A 27 14.06 -2.82 -43.26
CA ALA A 27 13.22 -3.71 -44.07
C ALA A 27 13.82 -4.96 -44.74
N ALA A 28 13.11 -6.09 -44.64
CA ALA A 28 12.36 -6.68 -45.76
C ALA A 28 11.72 -8.06 -45.46
N ALA A 29 10.56 -8.25 -46.10
CA ALA A 29 10.05 -9.48 -46.73
C ALA A 29 9.46 -10.66 -45.89
N ALA A 30 8.13 -10.70 -45.93
CA ALA A 30 7.26 -11.79 -46.43
C ALA A 30 7.52 -13.25 -46.03
N GLN A 31 6.49 -13.90 -45.47
CA GLN A 31 5.76 -15.05 -46.07
C GLN A 31 4.68 -15.59 -45.10
N ASN A 32 3.44 -15.66 -45.60
CA ASN A 32 2.31 -16.48 -45.14
C ASN A 32 1.96 -17.42 -46.31
N PRO A 33 1.13 -18.49 -46.20
CA PRO A 33 0.66 -19.27 -45.04
C PRO A 33 0.73 -20.80 -45.28
N ILE A 34 0.56 -21.65 -44.25
CA ILE A 34 0.10 -23.04 -44.44
C ILE A 34 -0.94 -23.41 -43.37
N LYS A 35 -2.13 -23.76 -43.85
CA LYS A 35 -3.31 -24.22 -43.10
C LYS A 35 -3.37 -25.76 -43.17
N PRO A 36 -3.40 -26.49 -42.05
CA PRO A 36 -3.75 -27.92 -42.06
C PRO A 36 -5.26 -28.17 -41.85
N PRO A 37 -5.77 -29.35 -42.26
CA PRO A 37 -7.18 -29.58 -42.56
C PRO A 37 -8.08 -29.93 -41.37
N THR A 38 -9.34 -29.55 -41.54
CA THR A 38 -10.55 -29.94 -40.80
C THR A 38 -10.79 -31.45 -40.79
N ALA A 39 -10.92 -32.03 -39.58
CA ALA A 39 -11.43 -33.37 -39.35
C ALA A 39 -12.94 -33.33 -39.01
N LYS A 40 -13.67 -34.31 -39.54
CA LYS A 40 -15.12 -34.50 -39.40
C LYS A 40 -15.53 -35.04 -38.01
N PRO A 41 -16.77 -34.77 -37.56
CA PRO A 41 -17.29 -35.27 -36.30
C PRO A 41 -17.74 -36.74 -36.39
N THR A 42 -17.38 -37.54 -35.38
CA THR A 42 -17.87 -38.91 -35.17
C THR A 42 -18.94 -38.90 -34.09
N THR A 43 -20.11 -39.42 -34.47
CA THR A 43 -21.28 -39.68 -33.63
C THR A 43 -20.99 -40.79 -32.61
N ALA A 44 -21.19 -40.52 -31.31
CA ALA A 44 -21.15 -41.52 -30.25
C ALA A 44 -22.42 -41.45 -29.39
N ALA A 45 -22.82 -42.62 -28.91
CA ALA A 45 -24.13 -43.00 -28.38
C ALA A 45 -24.55 -42.31 -27.05
N PRO A 46 -25.86 -42.25 -26.76
CA PRO A 46 -26.39 -41.66 -25.52
C PRO A 46 -26.07 -42.51 -24.28
N PRO A 47 -25.81 -41.88 -23.11
CA PRO A 47 -25.60 -42.58 -21.85
C PRO A 47 -26.91 -43.11 -21.24
N PRO A 48 -26.85 -44.19 -20.43
CA PRO A 48 -28.00 -44.76 -19.75
C PRO A 48 -28.56 -43.84 -18.64
N PRO A 49 -29.86 -43.97 -18.30
CA PRO A 49 -30.52 -43.12 -17.31
C PRO A 49 -30.00 -43.39 -15.88
N PRO A 50 -29.92 -42.34 -15.04
CA PRO A 50 -29.50 -42.47 -13.64
C PRO A 50 -30.58 -43.14 -12.76
N PRO A 51 -30.18 -43.88 -11.71
CA PRO A 51 -31.11 -44.49 -10.76
C PRO A 51 -31.84 -43.45 -9.88
N ALA A 52 -33.05 -43.82 -9.45
CA ALA A 52 -34.00 -42.99 -8.72
C ALA A 52 -33.48 -42.47 -7.37
N ALA A 53 -33.82 -41.21 -7.07
CA ALA A 53 -33.41 -40.49 -5.86
C ALA A 53 -34.18 -40.97 -4.60
N PRO A 54 -33.52 -41.10 -3.44
CA PRO A 54 -34.18 -41.27 -2.15
C PRO A 54 -34.82 -39.96 -1.63
N PRO A 55 -35.84 -40.05 -0.77
CA PRO A 55 -36.65 -38.90 -0.34
C PRO A 55 -35.90 -37.91 0.58
N ALA A 56 -36.29 -36.65 0.45
CA ALA A 56 -35.70 -35.46 1.05
C ALA A 56 -35.63 -35.49 2.58
N ARG A 57 -34.42 -35.32 3.12
CA ARG A 57 -34.17 -34.98 4.53
C ARG A 57 -34.05 -33.45 4.63
N ALA A 58 -34.87 -32.85 5.49
CA ALA A 58 -34.86 -31.41 5.76
C ALA A 58 -33.46 -30.93 6.15
N GLN A 59 -32.87 -30.05 5.34
CA GLN A 59 -31.62 -29.37 5.62
C GLN A 59 -31.92 -28.15 6.49
N ALA A 60 -31.37 -28.15 7.72
CA ALA A 60 -31.13 -26.93 8.46
C ALA A 60 -30.14 -26.08 7.64
N GLY A 61 -30.47 -24.82 7.39
CA GLY A 61 -29.67 -23.93 6.56
C GLY A 61 -28.28 -23.70 7.16
N GLU A 62 -27.29 -24.41 6.63
CA GLU A 62 -25.93 -23.93 6.60
C GLU A 62 -25.94 -22.63 5.79
N GLN A 63 -25.77 -21.49 6.48
CA GLN A 63 -25.33 -20.28 5.81
C GLN A 63 -23.98 -20.63 5.18
N GLU A 64 -23.99 -20.90 3.87
CA GLU A 64 -22.78 -20.89 3.06
C GLU A 64 -22.13 -19.52 3.26
N ASP A 65 -21.10 -19.50 4.10
CA ASP A 65 -20.13 -18.42 4.23
C ASP A 65 -19.49 -18.29 2.84
N GLU A 66 -20.12 -17.49 1.96
CA GLU A 66 -19.67 -17.15 0.62
C GLU A 66 -18.39 -16.30 0.73
N SER A 67 -17.32 -16.90 1.24
CA SER A 67 -15.95 -16.49 0.96
C SER A 67 -15.66 -16.80 -0.50
N ARG A 68 -16.33 -16.08 -1.40
CA ARG A 68 -15.92 -15.99 -2.80
C ARG A 68 -14.48 -15.51 -2.73
N GLN A 69 -13.54 -16.34 -3.15
CA GLN A 69 -12.14 -15.97 -3.25
C GLN A 69 -12.07 -14.75 -4.17
N ILE A 70 -11.91 -13.57 -3.56
CA ILE A 70 -11.72 -12.34 -4.31
C ILE A 70 -10.31 -12.44 -4.88
N PHE A 71 -10.21 -12.66 -6.19
CA PHE A 71 -8.96 -12.54 -6.89
C PHE A 71 -8.59 -11.05 -6.92
N PHE A 72 -7.40 -10.74 -6.42
CA PHE A 72 -6.87 -9.38 -6.40
C PHE A 72 -5.83 -9.22 -7.51
N ASP A 73 -5.88 -8.09 -8.19
CA ASP A 73 -5.06 -7.81 -9.37
C ASP A 73 -3.57 -7.83 -9.05
N TYR A 74 -3.19 -7.66 -7.77
CA TYR A 74 -1.82 -7.82 -7.28
C TYR A 74 -1.20 -9.15 -7.67
N ALA A 75 -1.92 -10.24 -7.45
CA ALA A 75 -1.41 -11.57 -7.77
C ALA A 75 -1.12 -11.66 -9.27
N GLU A 76 -1.98 -11.11 -10.11
CA GLU A 76 -1.81 -11.17 -11.56
C GLU A 76 -0.73 -10.20 -12.07
N SER A 77 -0.55 -9.06 -11.41
CA SER A 77 0.47 -8.06 -11.75
C SER A 77 1.89 -8.50 -11.39
N ARG A 78 2.04 -9.42 -10.44
CA ARG A 78 3.34 -9.97 -10.05
C ARG A 78 3.81 -11.05 -11.04
N PRO A 79 5.12 -11.16 -11.32
CA PRO A 79 5.66 -12.23 -12.12
C PRO A 79 5.28 -13.61 -11.57
N LYS A 80 4.95 -14.55 -12.46
CA LYS A 80 4.76 -15.96 -12.10
C LYS A 80 6.10 -16.55 -11.67
N LYS A 81 6.08 -17.40 -10.63
CA LYS A 81 7.26 -18.14 -10.21
C LYS A 81 7.76 -19.03 -11.37
N SER A 82 9.08 -19.06 -11.60
CA SER A 82 9.65 -19.98 -12.59
C SER A 82 9.35 -21.44 -12.18
N ALA A 83 8.94 -22.28 -13.13
CA ALA A 83 8.22 -23.54 -12.92
C ALA A 83 8.97 -24.66 -12.17
N ALA A 84 10.14 -24.38 -11.59
CA ALA A 84 10.89 -25.34 -10.80
C ALA A 84 10.34 -25.42 -9.36
N SER A 85 9.45 -26.39 -9.10
CA SER A 85 9.20 -26.99 -7.77
C SER A 85 8.41 -26.20 -6.71
N ALA A 86 7.23 -25.65 -7.03
CA ALA A 86 6.32 -25.16 -5.98
C ALA A 86 5.20 -26.17 -5.69
N LYS A 87 5.12 -26.67 -4.44
CA LYS A 87 3.88 -27.25 -3.91
C LYS A 87 2.82 -26.14 -3.84
N PRO A 88 1.55 -26.41 -4.16
CA PRO A 88 0.50 -25.40 -4.07
C PRO A 88 0.40 -24.90 -2.63
N LYS A 89 0.68 -23.60 -2.40
CA LYS A 89 0.41 -22.97 -1.10
C LYS A 89 -1.10 -22.82 -0.91
N LYS A 90 -1.54 -22.84 0.35
CA LYS A 90 -2.93 -22.51 0.70
C LYS A 90 -3.25 -21.12 0.15
N SER A 91 -4.40 -20.97 -0.53
CA SER A 91 -4.85 -19.67 -0.99
C SER A 91 -4.99 -18.72 0.19
N ARG A 92 -4.56 -17.47 -0.02
CA ARG A 92 -4.72 -16.41 0.99
C ARG A 92 -6.20 -16.06 1.09
N ARG A 93 -6.72 -15.98 2.31
CA ARG A 93 -8.09 -15.53 2.55
C ARG A 93 -8.06 -14.07 2.96
N TYR A 94 -8.86 -13.28 2.28
CA TYR A 94 -9.11 -11.88 2.62
C TYR A 94 -10.55 -11.74 3.07
N VAL A 95 -10.75 -10.96 4.12
CA VAL A 95 -12.07 -10.63 4.65
C VAL A 95 -12.35 -9.17 4.40
N ARG A 96 -13.51 -8.88 3.80
CA ARG A 96 -14.02 -7.52 3.65
C ARG A 96 -14.22 -6.93 5.04
N ARG A 97 -13.61 -5.77 5.30
CA ARG A 97 -13.83 -5.00 6.53
C ARG A 97 -14.59 -3.75 6.18
N THR A 98 -15.81 -3.61 6.68
CA THR A 98 -16.46 -2.31 6.73
C THR A 98 -15.69 -1.43 7.72
N PRO A 99 -15.36 -0.17 7.36
CA PRO A 99 -14.81 0.77 8.32
C PRO A 99 -15.78 0.84 9.50
N LYS A 100 -15.30 0.52 10.70
CA LYS A 100 -16.10 0.75 11.90
C LYS A 100 -16.30 2.26 11.97
N ALA A 101 -17.54 2.72 11.77
CA ALA A 101 -17.86 4.15 11.85
C ALA A 101 -17.20 4.71 13.11
N ALA A 102 -16.37 5.74 12.95
CA ALA A 102 -15.67 6.35 14.06
C ALA A 102 -16.71 6.71 15.12
N VAL A 103 -16.61 6.09 16.28
CA VAL A 103 -17.52 6.27 17.41
C VAL A 103 -17.37 7.73 17.85
N GLY A 104 -18.26 8.62 17.38
CA GLY A 104 -18.16 10.05 17.72
C GLY A 104 -19.06 11.00 16.93
N VAL A 105 -19.44 10.71 15.68
CA VAL A 105 -20.31 11.62 14.92
C VAL A 105 -21.78 11.20 15.13
N GLY A 106 -22.44 11.85 16.09
CA GLY A 106 -23.86 11.65 16.36
C GLY A 106 -24.73 12.12 15.19
N ALA A 107 -25.30 11.18 14.44
CA ALA A 107 -26.48 11.41 13.60
C ALA A 107 -27.16 10.08 13.22
N GLY A 108 -28.18 9.68 13.99
CA GLY A 108 -29.39 8.99 13.52
C GLY A 108 -29.35 7.87 12.48
N VAL A 109 -28.37 6.96 12.48
CA VAL A 109 -28.39 5.80 11.56
C VAL A 109 -29.27 4.67 12.12
N SER A 110 -30.32 4.32 11.37
CA SER A 110 -31.24 3.19 11.62
C SER A 110 -30.52 1.89 11.96
N LYS A 111 -30.95 1.22 13.05
CA LYS A 111 -30.39 -0.04 13.56
C LYS A 111 -30.71 -1.30 12.73
N ASP A 112 -31.47 -1.18 11.64
CA ASP A 112 -32.01 -2.35 10.92
C ASP A 112 -31.40 -2.60 9.53
N ALA A 113 -30.37 -1.84 9.13
CA ALA A 113 -29.67 -2.11 7.88
C ALA A 113 -28.68 -3.28 8.08
N LYS A 114 -29.09 -4.50 7.74
CA LYS A 114 -28.14 -5.61 7.52
C LYS A 114 -27.04 -5.10 6.58
N PRO A 115 -25.74 -5.37 6.87
CA PRO A 115 -24.67 -5.01 5.95
C PRO A 115 -24.89 -5.79 4.66
N ASN A 116 -25.49 -5.13 3.68
CA ASN A 116 -25.71 -5.73 2.38
C ASN A 116 -24.32 -5.99 1.78
N ASP A 117 -24.04 -7.24 1.45
CA ASP A 117 -22.94 -7.68 0.57
C ASP A 117 -23.10 -7.17 -0.87
N ALA A 118 -23.75 -6.02 -1.04
CA ALA A 118 -23.84 -5.33 -2.32
C ALA A 118 -22.43 -5.02 -2.78
N LYS A 119 -21.99 -5.78 -3.78
CA LYS A 119 -20.81 -5.50 -4.60
C LYS A 119 -20.92 -4.06 -5.07
N VAL A 120 -19.85 -3.28 -4.90
CA VAL A 120 -19.82 -1.90 -5.40
C VAL A 120 -20.12 -1.94 -6.91
N PRO A 121 -21.22 -1.33 -7.38
CA PRO A 121 -21.58 -1.38 -8.79
C PRO A 121 -20.62 -0.49 -9.56
N VAL A 122 -19.81 -1.08 -10.43
CA VAL A 122 -18.96 -0.35 -11.38
C VAL A 122 -19.87 0.22 -12.46
N ARG A 123 -19.91 1.54 -12.61
CA ARG A 123 -20.73 2.18 -13.65
C ARG A 123 -20.04 2.07 -15.01
N LYS A 124 -20.81 2.28 -16.08
CA LYS A 124 -20.26 2.29 -17.45
C LYS A 124 -19.17 3.37 -17.56
N GLY A 125 -17.95 2.98 -17.94
CA GLY A 125 -16.80 3.88 -18.07
C GLY A 125 -15.98 4.06 -16.79
N GLU A 126 -16.31 3.32 -15.73
CA GLU A 126 -15.47 3.18 -14.54
C GLU A 126 -14.74 1.82 -14.57
N GLU A 127 -13.65 1.75 -13.82
CA GLU A 127 -12.84 0.56 -13.57
C GLU A 127 -12.65 0.37 -12.07
N LEU A 128 -12.39 -0.88 -11.66
CA LEU A 128 -11.90 -1.16 -10.32
C LEU A 128 -10.40 -0.95 -10.30
N ALA A 129 -9.93 -0.14 -9.36
CA ALA A 129 -8.52 0.02 -9.07
C ALA A 129 -8.22 -0.47 -7.65
N GLN A 130 -6.99 -0.93 -7.42
CA GLN A 130 -6.57 -1.45 -6.13
C GLN A 130 -5.29 -0.74 -5.66
N VAL A 131 -5.17 -0.54 -4.34
CA VAL A 131 -3.92 -0.15 -3.65
C VAL A 131 -3.70 -1.11 -2.47
N GLY A 132 -2.50 -1.70 -2.41
CA GLY A 132 -2.10 -2.66 -1.41
C GLY A 132 -1.24 -1.94 -0.39
N VAL A 133 -1.61 -2.04 0.88
CA VAL A 133 -0.91 -1.38 1.97
C VAL A 133 -0.56 -2.41 3.03
N THR A 134 0.69 -2.40 3.47
CA THR A 134 1.11 -3.08 4.69
C THR A 134 1.61 -2.03 5.67
N ILE A 135 1.02 -2.01 6.86
CA ILE A 135 1.54 -1.24 7.98
C ILE A 135 2.39 -2.20 8.82
N TRP A 136 3.63 -1.81 9.04
CA TRP A 136 4.56 -2.53 9.89
C TRP A 136 4.73 -1.77 11.20
N GLN A 137 4.42 -2.41 12.32
CA GLN A 137 4.86 -1.95 13.64
C GLN A 137 6.25 -2.50 13.90
N LEU A 138 7.20 -1.61 14.19
CA LEU A 138 8.57 -1.98 14.50
C LEU A 138 8.72 -2.14 16.00
N ARG A 139 9.16 -3.32 16.43
CA ARG A 139 9.49 -3.61 17.84
C ARG A 139 10.96 -3.98 17.98
N PRO A 140 11.56 -3.84 19.17
CA PRO A 140 12.87 -4.42 19.45
C PRO A 140 12.92 -5.90 19.05
N SER A 141 14.02 -6.29 18.39
CA SER A 141 14.22 -7.66 17.95
C SER A 141 14.46 -8.59 19.15
N GLY A 142 13.76 -9.71 19.17
CA GLY A 142 13.95 -10.80 20.12
C GLY A 142 14.96 -11.84 19.62
N ALA A 143 15.29 -12.80 20.49
CA ALA A 143 16.22 -13.87 20.15
C ALA A 143 15.70 -14.82 19.06
N SER A 144 14.37 -14.97 18.94
CA SER A 144 13.70 -15.83 17.97
C SER A 144 13.46 -15.18 16.60
N ASP A 145 13.67 -13.87 16.47
CA ASP A 145 13.41 -13.17 15.21
C ASP A 145 14.52 -13.45 14.19
N ASP A 146 14.15 -13.63 12.92
CA ASP A 146 15.09 -13.86 11.83
C ASP A 146 16.02 -12.65 11.68
N LYS A 147 17.32 -12.87 11.93
CA LYS A 147 18.39 -11.87 11.86
C LYS A 147 18.50 -11.23 10.48
N GLU A 148 18.18 -11.95 9.42
CA GLU A 148 18.26 -11.44 8.06
C GLU A 148 17.14 -10.45 7.76
N THR A 149 16.06 -10.43 8.55
CA THR A 149 14.90 -9.56 8.36
C THR A 149 14.87 -8.35 9.30
N ARG A 150 15.81 -8.29 10.25
CA ARG A 150 15.95 -7.14 11.17
C ARG A 150 16.41 -5.91 10.40
N ILE A 151 16.02 -4.76 10.91
CA ILE A 151 16.48 -3.45 10.45
C ILE A 151 17.17 -2.73 11.59
N LEU A 152 18.20 -1.96 11.26
CA LEU A 152 18.86 -1.10 12.22
C LEU A 152 18.06 0.19 12.32
N ASP A 153 17.71 0.57 13.54
CA ASP A 153 17.19 1.90 13.83
C ASP A 153 18.33 2.91 13.60
N GLN A 154 18.16 3.78 12.61
CA GLN A 154 19.14 4.82 12.26
C GLN A 154 18.77 6.16 12.89
N GLU A 155 18.34 6.16 14.15
CA GLU A 155 18.22 7.41 14.91
C GLU A 155 19.60 8.05 15.13
N GLU A 156 19.65 9.37 15.29
CA GLU A 156 20.88 10.14 15.54
C GLU A 156 21.55 9.84 16.90
N THR A 157 21.06 8.84 17.65
CA THR A 157 21.65 8.39 18.91
C THR A 157 22.60 7.21 18.70
N ASP A 158 23.71 7.18 19.44
CA ASP A 158 24.78 6.17 19.31
C ASP A 158 24.37 4.71 19.55
N ALA A 159 23.16 4.45 20.08
CA ALA A 159 22.67 3.11 20.35
C ALA A 159 21.98 2.51 19.12
N ARG A 160 22.67 1.62 18.40
CA ARG A 160 22.07 0.80 17.34
C ARG A 160 21.12 -0.23 17.95
N VAL A 161 19.82 -0.03 17.79
CA VAL A 161 18.80 -1.00 18.15
C VAL A 161 18.35 -1.75 16.90
N GLU A 162 18.39 -3.08 16.94
CA GLU A 162 17.80 -3.92 15.91
C GLU A 162 16.29 -3.98 16.11
N LEU A 163 15.52 -3.59 15.10
CA LEU A 163 14.06 -3.65 15.09
C LEU A 163 13.57 -4.76 14.14
N THR A 164 12.50 -5.44 14.54
CA THR A 164 11.78 -6.41 13.70
C THR A 164 10.44 -5.80 13.29
N PRO A 165 10.20 -5.62 11.98
CA PRO A 165 8.89 -5.20 11.48
C PRO A 165 7.87 -6.32 11.60
N VAL A 166 6.71 -6.00 12.16
CA VAL A 166 5.58 -6.91 12.36
C VAL A 166 4.35 -6.34 11.67
N ARG A 167 3.69 -7.15 10.83
CA ARG A 167 2.44 -6.76 10.15
C ARG A 167 1.35 -6.48 11.17
N ILE A 168 0.62 -5.39 10.97
CA ILE A 168 -0.60 -5.08 11.73
C ILE A 168 -1.76 -4.76 10.79
N GLU A 169 -2.99 -5.03 11.22
CA GLU A 169 -4.19 -4.63 10.48
C GLU A 169 -4.38 -3.11 10.52
N ALA A 170 -5.09 -2.53 9.55
CA ALA A 170 -5.26 -1.09 9.42
C ALA A 170 -5.96 -0.39 10.62
N GLU A 171 -6.78 -1.10 11.39
CA GLU A 171 -7.45 -0.54 12.58
C GLU A 171 -6.73 -0.87 13.89
N THR A 172 -5.54 -1.45 13.83
CA THR A 172 -4.77 -1.76 15.04
C THR A 172 -4.46 -0.46 15.78
N LEU A 173 -4.81 -0.41 17.07
CA LEU A 173 -4.50 0.74 17.91
C LEU A 173 -2.99 0.78 18.19
N LEU A 174 -2.36 1.90 17.87
CA LEU A 174 -0.94 2.15 18.04
C LEU A 174 -0.69 2.97 19.31
N LYS A 175 0.43 2.72 19.97
CA LYS A 175 0.84 3.51 21.14
C LYS A 175 1.66 4.70 20.68
N VAL A 176 1.60 5.77 21.47
CA VAL A 176 2.51 6.89 21.33
C VAL A 176 3.95 6.38 21.45
N ARG A 177 4.83 6.84 20.56
CA ARG A 177 6.22 6.40 20.35
C ARG A 177 6.40 5.05 19.65
N ASP A 178 5.32 4.38 19.24
CA ASP A 178 5.47 3.24 18.34
C ASP A 178 6.17 3.70 17.05
N LYS A 179 7.01 2.82 16.53
CA LYS A 179 7.69 3.02 15.25
C LYS A 179 6.89 2.29 14.18
N VAL A 180 6.58 2.98 13.08
CA VAL A 180 5.81 2.43 11.97
C VAL A 180 6.51 2.66 10.64
N ARG A 181 6.25 1.74 9.70
CA ARG A 181 6.67 1.82 8.31
C ARG A 181 5.51 1.39 7.43
N LEU A 182 5.41 1.98 6.25
CA LEU A 182 4.41 1.59 5.26
C LEU A 182 5.12 0.89 4.11
N SER A 183 4.55 -0.21 3.63
CA SER A 183 4.85 -0.73 2.30
C SER A 183 3.62 -0.59 1.42
N ILE A 184 3.79 -0.01 0.25
CA ILE A 184 2.72 0.26 -0.72
C ILE A 184 3.02 -0.50 -2.01
N GLU A 185 2.00 -1.19 -2.52
CA GLU A 185 2.01 -1.84 -3.83
C GLU A 185 0.86 -1.29 -4.67
N SER A 186 1.16 -0.96 -5.93
CA SER A 186 0.19 -0.55 -6.93
C SER A 186 0.30 -1.48 -8.15
N PRO A 187 -0.83 -1.94 -8.74
CA PRO A 187 -0.81 -2.63 -10.03
C PRO A 187 -0.62 -1.64 -11.20
N ARG A 188 -0.71 -0.33 -10.92
CA ARG A 188 -0.54 0.75 -11.90
C ARG A 188 0.83 1.39 -11.80
N THR A 189 1.47 1.62 -12.94
CA THR A 189 2.64 2.48 -13.06
C THR A 189 2.23 3.95 -12.99
N GLY A 190 3.04 4.79 -12.34
CA GLY A 190 2.73 6.20 -12.15
C GLY A 190 3.57 6.84 -11.05
N TYR A 191 2.95 7.72 -10.26
CA TYR A 191 3.57 8.48 -9.19
C TYR A 191 2.78 8.32 -7.90
N LEU A 192 3.48 8.15 -6.77
CA LEU A 192 2.89 7.94 -5.46
C LEU A 192 3.08 9.15 -4.56
N TYR A 193 2.02 9.51 -3.84
CA TYR A 193 2.04 10.58 -2.86
C TYR A 193 1.38 10.07 -1.58
N VAL A 194 1.97 10.42 -0.44
CA VAL A 194 1.37 10.19 0.87
C VAL A 194 1.26 11.51 1.59
N ILE A 195 0.02 11.88 1.91
CA ILE A 195 -0.34 13.10 2.62
C ILE A 195 -0.81 12.70 4.00
N ASP A 196 -0.24 13.31 5.02
CA ASP A 196 -0.57 13.12 6.41
C ASP A 196 -1.45 14.27 6.92
N ARG A 197 -2.41 13.92 7.76
CA ARG A 197 -3.24 14.84 8.53
C ARG A 197 -3.47 14.21 9.90
N GLU A 198 -3.24 14.99 10.94
CA GLU A 198 -3.56 14.59 12.30
C GLU A 198 -5.07 14.57 12.47
N LEU A 199 -5.60 13.56 13.16
CA LEU A 199 -7.01 13.45 13.52
C LEU A 199 -7.20 13.82 14.99
N TYR A 200 -8.10 14.75 15.26
CA TYR A 200 -8.42 15.20 16.62
C TYR A 200 -9.71 14.57 17.15
N ALA A 201 -9.89 14.61 18.47
CA ALA A 201 -11.02 13.98 19.16
C ALA A 201 -12.40 14.55 18.74
N ASP A 202 -12.45 15.80 18.27
CA ASP A 202 -13.66 16.43 17.73
C ASP A 202 -13.97 16.04 16.27
N GLY A 203 -13.12 15.20 15.66
CA GLY A 203 -13.22 14.78 14.26
C GLY A 203 -12.63 15.77 13.26
N SER A 204 -12.13 16.92 13.71
CA SER A 204 -11.37 17.84 12.86
C SER A 204 -9.99 17.26 12.52
N MET A 205 -9.38 17.80 11.47
CA MET A 205 -8.07 17.38 11.00
C MET A 205 -7.10 18.56 10.94
N SER A 206 -5.80 18.29 11.07
CA SER A 206 -4.76 19.30 10.85
C SER A 206 -4.63 19.66 9.37
N ALA A 207 -3.77 20.66 9.09
CA ALA A 207 -3.38 20.98 7.73
C ALA A 207 -2.72 19.76 7.04
N PRO A 208 -2.89 19.59 5.71
CA PRO A 208 -2.27 18.50 4.98
C PRO A 208 -0.75 18.68 4.86
N TYR A 209 0.00 17.63 5.18
CA TYR A 209 1.45 17.58 4.99
C TYR A 209 1.83 16.48 4.02
N LEU A 210 2.55 16.82 2.96
CA LEU A 210 3.17 15.82 2.10
C LEU A 210 4.34 15.17 2.86
N ILE A 211 4.21 13.89 3.17
CA ILE A 211 5.25 13.11 3.85
C ILE A 211 6.01 12.19 2.89
N PHE A 212 5.50 11.99 1.67
CA PHE A 212 6.18 11.32 0.56
C PHE A 212 5.66 11.84 -0.79
N PRO A 213 6.54 12.17 -1.77
CA PRO A 213 7.99 12.20 -1.66
C PRO A 213 8.52 13.38 -0.85
N THR A 214 9.74 13.21 -0.32
CA THR A 214 10.59 14.28 0.24
C THR A 214 12.02 14.02 -0.21
N GLN A 215 12.92 15.03 -0.23
CA GLN A 215 14.32 14.80 -0.62
C GLN A 215 15.05 13.84 0.34
N ARG A 216 14.55 13.66 1.57
CA ARG A 216 15.10 12.70 2.54
C ARG A 216 14.61 11.27 2.32
N THR A 217 13.46 11.09 1.69
CA THR A 217 12.88 9.78 1.45
C THR A 217 13.05 9.38 -0.01
N ARG A 218 13.85 8.35 -0.29
CA ARG A 218 14.17 7.92 -1.67
C ARG A 218 14.74 9.03 -2.56
N GLY A 219 15.39 10.05 -1.98
CA GLY A 219 15.91 11.19 -2.73
C GLY A 219 14.83 12.02 -3.47
N GLY A 220 13.55 11.85 -3.11
CA GLY A 220 12.42 12.47 -3.80
C GLY A 220 11.83 11.64 -4.94
N ASP A 221 12.35 10.44 -5.21
CA ASP A 221 11.77 9.53 -6.20
C ASP A 221 10.44 8.96 -5.70
N ASN A 222 9.38 9.27 -6.42
CA ASN A 222 8.03 8.78 -6.17
C ASN A 222 7.46 7.94 -7.32
N ALA A 223 8.30 7.51 -8.28
CA ALA A 223 7.82 6.63 -9.32
C ALA A 223 7.36 5.30 -8.71
N VAL A 224 6.23 4.80 -9.21
CA VAL A 224 5.73 3.46 -8.89
C VAL A 224 5.59 2.64 -10.16
N ARG A 225 5.87 1.34 -10.06
CA ARG A 225 5.74 0.38 -11.15
C ARG A 225 4.87 -0.77 -10.66
N ALA A 226 4.12 -1.35 -11.59
CA ALA A 226 3.29 -2.52 -11.31
C ALA A 226 4.10 -3.63 -10.62
N GLY A 227 3.62 -4.10 -9.46
CA GLY A 227 4.23 -5.20 -8.70
C GLY A 227 5.51 -4.84 -7.91
N VAL A 228 5.94 -3.58 -7.90
CA VAL A 228 7.09 -3.12 -7.11
C VAL A 228 6.63 -2.66 -5.73
N LEU A 229 7.32 -3.14 -4.70
CA LEU A 229 7.08 -2.79 -3.30
C LEU A 229 7.80 -1.47 -2.98
N ILE A 230 7.05 -0.46 -2.53
CA ILE A 230 7.61 0.82 -2.10
C ILE A 230 7.48 0.97 -0.60
N ASP A 231 8.62 1.02 0.07
CA ASP A 231 8.69 1.31 1.50
C ASP A 231 8.80 2.80 1.78
N ILE A 232 8.04 3.28 2.76
CA ILE A 232 8.03 4.66 3.20
C ILE A 232 8.19 4.71 4.73
N PRO A 233 9.31 5.25 5.24
CA PRO A 233 10.56 5.54 4.51
C PRO A 233 11.19 4.26 3.90
N ALA A 234 12.14 4.39 2.98
CA ALA A 234 12.94 3.30 2.41
C ALA A 234 14.01 2.78 3.39
N GLN A 235 14.60 1.61 3.12
CA GLN A 235 15.47 0.92 4.09
C GLN A 235 16.75 1.71 4.40
N ASP A 236 17.24 2.43 3.41
CA ASP A 236 18.41 3.27 3.39
C ASP A 236 18.12 4.74 3.75
N ASP A 237 16.85 5.11 3.96
CA ASP A 237 16.49 6.42 4.49
C ASP A 237 16.92 6.55 5.97
N SER A 238 17.18 7.78 6.41
CA SER A 238 17.47 8.09 7.82
C SER A 238 16.55 9.20 8.34
N PRO A 239 15.64 8.91 9.30
CA PRO A 239 15.33 7.59 9.84
C PRO A 239 14.57 6.71 8.82
N ASN A 240 14.68 5.39 8.96
CA ASN A 240 14.02 4.39 8.10
C ASN A 240 12.63 3.96 8.61
N CYS A 241 12.05 4.72 9.55
CA CYS A 241 10.71 4.55 10.07
C CYS A 241 10.14 5.88 10.57
N PHE A 242 8.82 5.94 10.74
CA PHE A 242 8.14 7.02 11.43
C PHE A 242 7.98 6.68 12.91
N THR A 243 8.16 7.66 13.79
CA THR A 243 7.86 7.53 15.21
C THR A 243 6.59 8.31 15.52
N LEU A 244 5.56 7.66 16.02
CA LEU A 244 4.27 8.28 16.34
C LEU A 244 4.44 9.25 17.51
N LYS A 245 4.20 10.53 17.26
CA LYS A 245 4.39 11.61 18.24
C LYS A 245 3.23 12.58 18.11
N PRO A 246 2.21 12.49 18.97
CA PRO A 246 1.11 13.46 18.97
C PRO A 246 1.65 14.88 19.13
N SER A 247 1.19 15.80 18.29
CA SER A 247 1.50 17.23 18.42
C SER A 247 0.60 17.91 19.46
N ARG A 248 -0.57 17.34 19.72
CA ARG A 248 -1.57 17.84 20.66
C ARG A 248 -2.11 16.73 21.60
N PRO A 249 -2.55 17.09 22.83
CA PRO A 249 -3.14 16.11 23.76
C PRO A 249 -4.43 15.46 23.27
N ASP A 250 -5.20 16.14 22.43
CA ASP A 250 -6.48 15.69 21.88
C ASP A 250 -6.35 15.03 20.50
N GLN A 251 -5.13 14.80 20.03
CA GLN A 251 -4.88 14.01 18.82
C GLN A 251 -5.14 12.53 19.10
N VAL A 252 -6.03 11.93 18.29
CA VAL A 252 -6.47 10.53 18.42
C VAL A 252 -5.93 9.63 17.31
N GLY A 253 -5.17 10.17 16.36
CA GLY A 253 -4.48 9.41 15.33
C GLY A 253 -3.97 10.27 14.18
N GLU A 254 -3.61 9.58 13.10
CA GLU A 254 -3.27 10.13 11.79
C GLU A 254 -4.24 9.59 10.73
N VAL A 255 -4.44 10.38 9.67
CA VAL A 255 -5.24 10.03 8.49
C VAL A 255 -4.36 10.22 7.28
N LEU A 256 -3.83 9.10 6.77
CA LEU A 256 -2.99 9.12 5.59
C LEU A 256 -3.85 9.05 4.34
N THR A 257 -3.67 10.00 3.44
CA THR A 257 -4.19 9.93 2.08
C THR A 257 -3.08 9.38 1.19
N VAL A 258 -3.29 8.19 0.63
CA VAL A 258 -2.40 7.60 -0.37
C VAL A 258 -2.99 7.84 -1.75
N LEU A 259 -2.19 8.45 -2.61
CA LEU A 259 -2.60 8.86 -3.94
C LEU A 259 -1.63 8.32 -4.99
N VAL A 260 -2.16 7.59 -5.98
CA VAL A 260 -1.41 7.11 -7.13
C VAL A 260 -1.94 7.79 -8.39
N THR A 261 -1.10 8.56 -9.07
CA THR A 261 -1.44 9.31 -10.30
C THR A 261 -0.67 8.77 -11.50
N THR A 262 -1.21 8.95 -12.72
CA THR A 262 -0.48 8.58 -13.96
C THR A 262 0.55 9.63 -14.37
N GLU A 263 0.30 10.88 -14.02
CA GLU A 263 1.16 12.03 -14.27
C GLU A 263 1.59 12.66 -12.95
N PRO A 264 2.76 13.31 -12.87
CA PRO A 264 3.18 14.01 -11.66
C PRO A 264 2.17 15.09 -11.27
N LEU A 265 1.88 15.21 -9.98
CA LEU A 265 1.13 16.35 -9.45
C LEU A 265 1.96 17.63 -9.55
N ASP A 266 1.30 18.73 -9.84
CA ASP A 266 1.87 20.06 -9.71
C ASP A 266 1.94 20.44 -8.22
N ILE A 267 3.10 20.17 -7.62
CA ILE A 267 3.40 20.48 -6.22
C ILE A 267 4.60 21.42 -6.13
N PRO A 268 4.71 22.22 -5.05
CA PRO A 268 5.90 23.04 -4.85
C PRO A 268 7.17 22.17 -4.79
N PRO A 269 8.36 22.77 -5.02
CA PRO A 269 9.62 22.04 -4.98
C PRO A 269 9.79 21.24 -3.69
N LEU A 270 10.22 19.98 -3.84
CA LEU A 270 10.37 19.06 -2.72
C LEU A 270 11.34 19.60 -1.67
N GLN A 271 10.95 19.45 -0.41
CA GLN A 271 11.79 19.79 0.74
C GLN A 271 12.50 18.56 1.31
N ARG A 272 13.52 18.79 2.14
CA ARG A 272 14.22 17.71 2.86
C ARG A 272 13.35 16.99 3.88
N LYS A 273 12.33 17.65 4.44
CA LYS A 273 11.37 17.03 5.36
C LYS A 273 9.97 17.10 4.76
N TYR A 274 8.98 16.66 5.53
CA TYR A 274 7.58 16.86 5.19
C TYR A 274 7.30 18.35 4.91
N MET A 275 6.38 18.62 4.00
CA MET A 275 6.03 19.98 3.59
C MET A 275 4.51 20.20 3.68
N ARG A 276 4.09 21.37 4.16
CA ARG A 276 2.67 21.72 4.17
C ARG A 276 2.17 21.93 2.74
N LEU A 277 1.03 21.34 2.41
CA LEU A 277 0.32 21.56 1.17
C LEU A 277 -0.76 22.64 1.34
N ASP A 278 -1.16 23.25 0.23
CA ASP A 278 -2.30 24.15 0.22
C ASP A 278 -3.61 23.37 0.47
N GLU A 279 -4.43 23.86 1.39
CA GLU A 279 -5.66 23.16 1.80
C GLU A 279 -6.70 23.12 0.69
N ALA A 280 -6.81 24.18 -0.11
CA ALA A 280 -7.75 24.22 -1.23
C ALA A 280 -7.32 23.27 -2.35
N GLN A 281 -6.03 23.16 -2.61
CA GLN A 281 -5.48 22.20 -3.57
C GLN A 281 -5.79 20.74 -3.18
N VAL A 282 -5.57 20.36 -1.92
CA VAL A 282 -5.86 18.99 -1.47
C VAL A 282 -7.37 18.73 -1.46
N ALA A 283 -8.19 19.70 -1.06
CA ALA A 283 -9.64 19.57 -1.13
C ALA A 283 -10.15 19.37 -2.57
N GLU A 284 -9.50 20.00 -3.56
CA GLU A 284 -9.81 19.78 -4.98
C GLU A 284 -9.45 18.37 -5.42
N TRP A 285 -8.29 17.85 -5.04
CA TRP A 285 -7.92 16.45 -5.31
C TRP A 285 -8.89 15.46 -4.66
N GLU A 286 -9.31 15.73 -3.42
CA GLU A 286 -10.32 14.93 -2.73
C GLU A 286 -11.65 14.99 -3.48
N ARG A 287 -12.09 16.17 -3.94
CA ARG A 287 -13.32 16.31 -4.74
C ARG A 287 -13.27 15.53 -6.05
N MET A 288 -12.11 15.49 -6.71
CA MET A 288 -11.96 14.82 -8.01
C MET A 288 -11.82 13.30 -7.90
N TRP A 289 -11.13 12.80 -6.87
CA TRP A 289 -10.64 11.42 -6.84
C TRP A 289 -11.08 10.61 -5.61
N LYS A 290 -11.60 11.26 -4.57
CA LYS A 290 -12.13 10.53 -3.41
C LYS A 290 -13.41 9.80 -3.81
N THR A 291 -13.42 8.51 -3.51
CA THR A 291 -14.54 7.61 -3.74
C THR A 291 -14.61 6.63 -2.58
N ASP A 292 -15.72 5.91 -2.45
CA ASP A 292 -15.84 4.88 -1.42
C ASP A 292 -14.85 3.75 -1.71
N ALA A 293 -14.01 3.46 -0.72
CA ALA A 293 -13.05 2.37 -0.79
C ALA A 293 -13.58 1.15 -0.02
N GLU A 294 -13.59 -0.01 -0.67
CA GLU A 294 -13.72 -1.28 0.01
C GLU A 294 -12.38 -1.67 0.58
N ARG A 295 -12.36 -2.12 1.84
CA ARG A 295 -11.15 -2.59 2.50
C ARG A 295 -11.22 -4.10 2.72
N PHE A 296 -10.11 -4.77 2.43
CA PHE A 296 -9.94 -6.21 2.63
C PHE A 296 -8.70 -6.47 3.47
N GLU A 297 -8.83 -7.23 4.55
CA GLU A 297 -7.72 -7.60 5.42
C GLU A 297 -7.35 -9.07 5.22
N MET A 298 -6.05 -9.35 5.16
CA MET A 298 -5.52 -10.71 5.06
C MET A 298 -5.67 -11.45 6.39
N GLU A 299 -6.39 -12.58 6.38
CA GLU A 299 -6.51 -13.45 7.56
C GLU A 299 -5.17 -14.09 7.91
N GLY A 300 -4.81 -14.04 9.20
CA GLY A 300 -3.55 -14.62 9.70
C GLY A 300 -2.28 -13.87 9.29
N GLY A 301 -2.41 -12.73 8.60
CA GLY A 301 -1.28 -11.89 8.22
C GLY A 301 -0.76 -11.01 9.37
N ALA A 302 -1.66 -10.52 10.23
CA ALA A 302 -1.28 -9.75 11.40
C ALA A 302 -0.40 -10.57 12.35
N GLY A 303 0.63 -9.95 12.92
CA GLY A 303 1.62 -10.59 13.77
C GLY A 303 2.76 -11.30 13.02
N GLN A 304 2.65 -11.49 11.71
CA GLN A 304 3.75 -12.03 10.92
C GLN A 304 4.89 -11.01 10.80
N THR A 305 6.12 -11.49 10.91
CA THR A 305 7.31 -10.66 10.71
C THR A 305 7.59 -10.48 9.23
N TRP A 306 8.43 -9.50 8.91
CA TRP A 306 8.95 -9.31 7.56
C TRP A 306 9.59 -10.61 7.05
N THR A 307 9.31 -10.98 5.80
CA THR A 307 10.02 -12.08 5.12
C THR A 307 11.26 -11.55 4.41
N GLN A 308 12.24 -12.43 4.18
CA GLN A 308 13.43 -12.09 3.39
C GLN A 308 13.08 -11.61 1.98
N ALA A 309 12.05 -12.21 1.38
CA ALA A 309 11.50 -11.85 0.07
C ALA A 309 11.06 -10.38 0.00
N GLU A 310 10.31 -9.93 1.00
CA GLU A 310 9.81 -8.56 1.10
C GLU A 310 10.91 -7.59 1.49
N LYS A 311 11.84 -7.98 2.39
CA LYS A 311 13.01 -7.16 2.71
C LYS A 311 13.89 -6.94 1.48
N ALA A 312 14.11 -7.96 0.67
CA ALA A 312 14.86 -7.82 -0.58
C ALA A 312 14.13 -6.93 -1.59
N ALA A 313 12.80 -7.07 -1.71
CA ALA A 313 12.01 -6.32 -2.67
C ALA A 313 11.89 -4.82 -2.35
N SER A 314 11.79 -4.49 -1.07
CA SER A 314 11.73 -3.11 -0.56
C SER A 314 13.08 -2.37 -0.53
N GLY A 315 14.19 -3.07 -0.80
CA GLY A 315 15.53 -2.47 -0.89
C GLY A 315 15.75 -1.74 -2.22
N ASN A 316 16.94 -1.89 -2.81
CA ASN A 316 17.35 -1.24 -4.07
C ASN A 316 16.67 -1.81 -5.32
N GLU A 317 15.38 -2.18 -5.24
CA GLU A 317 14.57 -2.73 -6.33
C GLU A 317 15.17 -3.99 -6.99
N SER A 318 16.10 -4.67 -6.32
CA SER A 318 16.85 -5.79 -6.87
C SER A 318 16.01 -7.05 -7.05
N ARG A 319 14.84 -7.10 -6.41
CA ARG A 319 13.88 -8.21 -6.49
C ARG A 319 12.45 -7.67 -6.61
N VAL A 320 11.72 -8.18 -7.59
CA VAL A 320 10.27 -7.98 -7.69
C VAL A 320 9.58 -9.11 -6.93
N LEU A 321 8.53 -8.80 -6.16
CA LEU A 321 7.74 -9.84 -5.50
C LEU A 321 7.02 -10.70 -6.54
N ASP A 322 7.05 -12.02 -6.37
CA ASP A 322 6.30 -12.95 -7.20
C ASP A 322 4.93 -13.33 -6.59
N GLN A 323 4.18 -14.16 -7.29
CA GLN A 323 2.86 -14.64 -6.85
C GLN A 323 2.89 -15.47 -5.56
N GLU A 324 4.04 -16.08 -5.23
CA GLU A 324 4.22 -16.92 -4.05
C GLU A 324 4.67 -16.13 -2.82
N ASP A 325 5.24 -14.95 -3.03
CA ASP A 325 5.61 -14.00 -1.99
C ASP A 325 4.39 -13.40 -1.29
N PRO A 326 4.48 -13.03 0.01
CA PRO A 326 3.31 -12.56 0.74
C PRO A 326 2.67 -11.34 0.08
N ALA A 327 1.34 -11.26 0.16
CA ALA A 327 0.56 -10.16 -0.39
C ALA A 327 0.44 -9.04 0.65
N PRO A 328 -0.01 -7.84 0.24
CA PRO A 328 -0.27 -6.74 1.17
C PRO A 328 -1.22 -7.16 2.30
N GLN A 329 -0.99 -6.64 3.51
CA GLN A 329 -1.86 -6.95 4.66
C GLN A 329 -3.28 -6.45 4.42
N THR A 330 -3.40 -5.25 3.88
CA THR A 330 -4.66 -4.58 3.58
C THR A 330 -4.72 -4.26 2.10
N ILE A 331 -5.82 -4.60 1.44
CA ILE A 331 -6.11 -4.19 0.06
C ILE A 331 -7.28 -3.23 0.08
N TYR A 332 -7.07 -2.05 -0.51
CA TYR A 332 -8.12 -1.08 -0.78
C TYR A 332 -8.54 -1.22 -2.23
N ARG A 333 -9.84 -1.32 -2.47
CA ARG A 333 -10.43 -1.36 -3.80
C ARG A 333 -11.36 -0.17 -3.97
N VAL A 334 -11.16 0.59 -5.03
CA VAL A 334 -11.95 1.79 -5.36
C VAL A 334 -12.48 1.69 -6.78
N THR A 335 -13.58 2.40 -7.04
CA THR A 335 -14.09 2.58 -8.40
C THR A 335 -13.64 3.94 -8.92
N THR A 336 -12.91 3.96 -10.03
CA THR A 336 -12.35 5.18 -10.63
C THR A 336 -12.55 5.17 -12.14
N LYS A 337 -12.34 6.29 -12.83
CA LYS A 337 -12.32 6.31 -14.29
C LYS A 337 -10.93 5.88 -14.79
N PRO A 338 -10.81 5.22 -15.94
CA PRO A 338 -9.52 4.93 -16.55
C PRO A 338 -8.65 6.18 -16.67
N GLY A 339 -7.40 6.09 -16.25
CA GLY A 339 -6.45 7.21 -16.27
C GLY A 339 -6.57 8.18 -15.08
N ASN A 340 -7.70 8.20 -14.35
CA ASN A 340 -7.80 8.99 -13.13
C ASN A 340 -6.88 8.46 -12.03
N ALA A 341 -6.57 9.33 -11.07
CA ALA A 341 -5.84 8.93 -9.88
C ALA A 341 -6.63 7.93 -9.04
N VAL A 342 -5.89 7.18 -8.24
CA VAL A 342 -6.41 6.25 -7.24
C VAL A 342 -6.13 6.87 -5.88
N MET A 343 -7.17 7.25 -5.15
CA MET A 343 -7.07 7.85 -3.82
C MET A 343 -7.69 6.92 -2.79
N ILE A 344 -6.94 6.61 -1.73
CA ILE A 344 -7.43 5.85 -0.57
C ILE A 344 -7.08 6.57 0.73
N THR A 345 -7.81 6.26 1.79
CA THR A 345 -7.54 6.76 3.14
C THR A 345 -7.15 5.62 4.06
N VAL A 346 -6.00 5.75 4.71
CA VAL A 346 -5.44 4.77 5.65
C VAL A 346 -5.41 5.41 7.05
N PRO A 347 -6.27 4.97 7.99
CA PRO A 347 -6.24 5.49 9.35
C PRO A 347 -5.08 4.86 10.15
N LEU A 348 -4.42 5.66 11.00
CA LEU A 348 -3.53 5.17 12.05
C LEU A 348 -4.05 5.68 13.39
N ARG A 349 -4.68 4.82 14.19
CA ARG A 349 -5.35 5.24 15.42
C ARG A 349 -4.44 5.11 16.63
N TYR A 350 -4.47 6.10 17.51
CA TYR A 350 -3.83 6.00 18.80
C TYR A 350 -4.69 5.24 19.78
N ALA A 351 -4.07 4.35 20.54
CA ALA A 351 -4.65 3.81 21.75
C ALA A 351 -4.88 4.98 22.73
N ALA A 352 -6.04 5.00 23.39
CA ALA A 352 -6.30 5.99 24.42
C ALA A 352 -5.16 5.98 25.43
N SER A 353 -4.48 7.11 25.59
CA SER A 353 -3.44 7.23 26.61
C SER A 353 -4.08 7.00 27.96
N ALA A 354 -3.56 6.04 28.76
CA ALA A 354 -4.09 5.71 30.08
C ALA A 354 -3.87 6.82 31.14
N ALA A 355 -3.67 8.07 30.71
CA ALA A 355 -3.22 9.19 31.55
C ALA A 355 -4.17 10.39 31.46
N SER A 356 -5.26 10.34 32.24
CA SER A 356 -5.80 11.52 32.96
C SER A 356 -6.85 11.20 34.04
N SER A 357 -7.07 9.94 34.46
CA SER A 357 -8.00 9.63 35.57
C SER A 357 -7.39 9.74 36.98
N LYS A 358 -6.19 10.32 37.12
CA LYS A 358 -5.55 10.62 38.41
C LYS A 358 -5.46 12.13 38.66
N ASP A 359 -6.59 12.84 38.65
CA ASP A 359 -6.67 14.11 39.39
C ASP A 359 -8.14 14.51 39.66
N SER A 360 -8.78 13.82 40.60
CA SER A 360 -10.00 14.29 41.28
C SER A 360 -10.10 13.62 42.65
N GLY A 361 -9.04 13.77 43.44
CA GLY A 361 -8.93 13.16 44.77
C GLY A 361 -8.42 14.16 45.80
N LYS A 362 -9.37 14.85 46.45
CA LYS A 362 -9.28 15.59 47.72
C LYS A 362 -8.67 17.00 47.66
N GLN A 363 -9.56 18.00 47.71
CA GLN A 363 -9.45 19.06 48.71
C GLN A 363 -10.41 18.76 49.85
#